data_AF-A0A7S1GJM3-F1
#
_entry.id   AF-A0A7S1GJM3-F1
#
_cell.length_a   1.000
_cell.length_b   1.000
_cell.length_c   1.000
_cell.angle_alpha   90.00
_cell.angle_beta   90.00
_cell.angle_gamma   90.00
#
_symmetry.space_group_name_H-M   'P 1'
#
loop_
_entity.id
_entity.type
_entity.pdbx_description
1 polymer ?
#
loop_
_entity_poly.entity_id
_entity_poly.type
_entity_poly.pdbx_seq_one_letter_code
_entity_poly.pdbx_strand_id
1 'polypeptide(L)'
;PKPVPPKVVAKGMKLGGMGAAGKKDSLMAAMAAEDNLLPMAGGKKGNAFGFGLDAPAAPAPAAPSTPLDLVLEEKISVSMNREGGIESCEVKGTLTLTANTDAGTAAVVAVNKSVLSGLQGWTFATHPKVDKKGYEKQGVLSLKGGKGFPLNRPVGILRWSYGSDDAAPLTVNCWPEDEGGSINVNIEYELTRDDVVLTDVNILLPLGTTDAPVIESIDGQYKHDPAAGMMCWHFDVVDSDHSTGAMEFSIPGANPDAFFPVQILFKSEKLLCPIDVTGVTSSANGTTIPNNMVKRFVPDTYQCA
;
A
#
# COMPACT_ATOMS: atom_id res chain seq x y z
N PRO A 1 64.24 -0.58 10.94
CA PRO A 1 62.99 -0.95 11.62
C PRO A 1 61.86 0.05 11.29
N LYS A 2 60.92 -0.34 10.41
CA LYS A 2 59.73 0.46 10.08
C LYS A 2 58.57 0.08 11.03
N PRO A 3 57.74 1.01 11.52
CA PRO A 3 56.62 0.67 12.39
C PRO A 3 55.48 0.03 11.60
N VAL A 4 54.88 -1.01 12.18
CA VAL A 4 53.69 -1.70 11.65
C VAL A 4 52.44 -1.03 12.25
N PRO A 5 51.41 -0.69 11.46
CA PRO A 5 50.18 -0.11 12.00
C PRO A 5 49.29 -1.16 12.68
N PRO A 6 48.48 -0.78 13.69
CA PRO A 6 47.67 -1.72 14.46
C PRO A 6 46.47 -2.25 13.65
N LYS A 7 46.21 -3.57 13.77
CA LYS A 7 45.01 -4.23 13.25
C LYS A 7 43.81 -3.85 14.10
N VAL A 8 42.86 -3.10 13.52
CA VAL A 8 41.53 -2.90 14.09
C VAL A 8 40.66 -4.11 13.70
N VAL A 9 40.23 -4.88 14.69
CA VAL A 9 39.33 -6.01 14.50
C VAL A 9 37.89 -5.48 14.58
N ALA A 10 37.31 -5.11 13.44
CA ALA A 10 35.90 -4.77 13.37
C ALA A 10 35.07 -6.06 13.43
N LYS A 11 34.40 -6.30 14.56
CA LYS A 11 33.45 -7.39 14.75
C LYS A 11 32.15 -6.99 14.05
N GLY A 12 32.01 -7.37 12.79
CA GLY A 12 30.81 -7.10 11.99
C GLY A 12 29.55 -7.66 12.66
N MET A 13 28.59 -6.78 12.92
CA MET A 13 27.22 -7.18 13.23
C MET A 13 26.61 -7.80 11.98
N LYS A 14 26.38 -9.12 12.05
CA LYS A 14 25.70 -9.89 11.03
C LYS A 14 24.22 -9.53 11.09
N LEU A 15 23.77 -8.59 10.26
CA LEU A 15 22.35 -8.42 9.96
C LEU A 15 21.82 -9.74 9.39
N GLY A 16 20.86 -10.33 10.08
CA GLY A 16 20.17 -11.53 9.64
C GLY A 16 19.34 -11.22 8.40
N GLY A 17 19.93 -11.46 7.23
CA GLY A 17 19.17 -11.56 5.99
C GLY A 17 18.17 -12.70 6.11
N MET A 18 16.90 -12.36 6.32
CA MET A 18 15.81 -13.31 6.28
C MET A 18 15.71 -13.83 4.84
N GLY A 19 16.27 -15.02 4.60
CA GLY A 19 16.19 -15.67 3.29
C GLY A 19 14.74 -15.91 2.86
N ALA A 20 14.55 -16.25 1.58
CA ALA A 20 13.23 -16.48 0.98
C ALA A 20 12.32 -17.46 1.75
N ALA A 21 12.88 -18.34 2.58
CA ALA A 21 12.14 -19.21 3.49
C ALA A 21 11.49 -18.43 4.66
N GLY A 22 12.23 -17.56 5.34
CA GLY A 22 11.70 -16.78 6.47
C GLY A 22 10.67 -15.72 6.07
N LYS A 23 10.79 -15.16 4.85
CA LYS A 23 9.74 -14.29 4.28
C LYS A 23 8.42 -15.06 4.06
N LYS A 24 8.48 -16.31 3.57
CA LYS A 24 7.30 -17.16 3.38
C LYS A 24 6.62 -17.54 4.70
N ASP A 25 7.39 -17.81 5.74
CA ASP A 25 6.85 -18.17 7.06
C ASP A 25 6.13 -16.98 7.73
N SER A 26 6.68 -15.77 7.60
CA SER A 26 6.03 -14.54 8.08
C SER A 26 4.70 -14.27 7.36
N LEU A 27 4.66 -14.46 6.04
CA LEU A 27 3.43 -14.31 5.25
C LEU A 27 2.34 -15.32 5.66
N MET A 28 2.72 -16.58 5.93
CA MET A 28 1.78 -17.60 6.40
C MET A 28 1.24 -17.29 7.80
N ALA A 29 2.08 -16.78 8.71
CA ALA A 29 1.67 -16.42 10.06
C ALA A 29 0.64 -15.29 10.07
N ALA A 30 0.85 -14.24 9.27
CA ALA A 30 -0.13 -13.16 9.09
C ALA A 30 -1.48 -13.67 8.51
N MET A 31 -1.47 -14.83 7.84
CA MET A 31 -2.64 -15.45 7.17
C MET A 31 -3.50 -16.20 8.17
N ALA A 32 -2.85 -16.91 9.08
CA ALA A 32 -3.52 -17.58 10.18
C ALA A 32 -4.12 -16.59 11.20
N ALA A 33 -3.48 -15.43 11.40
CA ALA A 33 -3.94 -14.41 12.35
C ALA A 33 -5.27 -13.76 11.92
N GLU A 34 -5.49 -13.55 10.61
CA GLU A 34 -6.75 -13.00 10.09
C GLU A 34 -7.93 -13.99 10.20
N ASP A 35 -7.67 -15.30 10.25
CA ASP A 35 -8.72 -16.35 10.38
C ASP A 35 -9.29 -16.43 11.83
N ASN A 36 -8.73 -15.70 12.82
CA ASN A 36 -9.11 -15.84 14.23
C ASN A 36 -9.49 -14.53 14.96
N LEU A 37 -9.94 -13.49 14.26
CA LEU A 37 -10.53 -12.33 14.93
C LEU A 37 -12.05 -12.45 15.00
N LEU A 38 -12.50 -12.72 16.23
CA LEU A 38 -13.87 -12.62 16.72
C LEU A 38 -14.56 -11.31 16.25
N PRO A 39 -15.89 -11.28 16.14
CA PRO A 39 -16.64 -10.15 15.63
C PRO A 39 -16.30 -8.86 16.40
N MET A 40 -15.95 -7.82 15.65
CA MET A 40 -15.67 -6.48 16.16
C MET A 40 -16.84 -5.97 17.00
N ALA A 41 -16.65 -5.91 18.31
CA ALA A 41 -17.45 -5.05 19.17
C ALA A 41 -17.14 -3.60 18.79
N GLY A 42 -18.19 -2.85 18.46
CA GLY A 42 -18.10 -1.46 18.03
C GLY A 42 -17.39 -0.58 19.06
N GLY A 43 -16.17 -0.17 18.72
CA GLY A 43 -15.46 0.90 19.39
C GLY A 43 -15.35 2.08 18.42
N LYS A 44 -16.16 3.12 18.64
CA LYS A 44 -15.93 4.44 18.04
C LYS A 44 -14.53 4.92 18.45
N LYS A 45 -13.55 4.82 17.56
CA LYS A 45 -12.40 5.71 17.57
C LYS A 45 -12.69 6.79 16.53
N GLY A 46 -13.01 7.99 17.02
CA GLY A 46 -13.27 9.14 16.18
C GLY A 46 -12.03 9.50 15.37
N ASN A 47 -12.23 9.86 14.11
CA ASN A 47 -11.25 10.56 13.30
C ASN A 47 -10.74 11.78 14.09
N ALA A 48 -9.43 11.83 14.33
CA ALA A 48 -8.77 12.96 14.99
C ALA A 48 -8.56 14.18 14.05
N PHE A 49 -9.12 14.16 12.84
CA PHE A 49 -9.11 15.28 11.91
C PHE A 49 -10.55 15.57 11.48
N GLY A 50 -11.14 16.55 12.16
CA GLY A 50 -12.53 16.98 11.98
C GLY A 50 -12.70 17.79 10.71
N PHE A 51 -12.71 17.14 9.55
CA PHE A 51 -13.30 17.71 8.35
C PHE A 51 -14.82 17.55 8.46
N GLY A 52 -15.50 18.64 8.82
CA GLY A 52 -16.97 18.73 8.91
C GLY A 52 -17.64 18.59 7.54
N LEU A 53 -17.61 17.38 7.00
CA LEU A 53 -18.50 16.92 5.93
C LEU A 53 -19.47 15.95 6.61
N ASP A 54 -20.64 16.44 7.02
CA ASP A 54 -21.71 15.56 7.48
C ASP A 54 -22.11 14.65 6.32
N ALA A 55 -21.56 13.43 6.32
CA ALA A 55 -21.97 12.41 5.39
C ALA A 55 -23.45 12.10 5.66
N PRO A 56 -24.33 12.14 4.65
CA PRO A 56 -25.70 11.69 4.82
C PRO A 56 -25.69 10.25 5.33
N ALA A 57 -26.60 9.93 6.25
CA ALA A 57 -26.69 8.61 6.86
C ALA A 57 -26.59 7.52 5.79
N ALA A 58 -25.58 6.66 5.92
CA ALA A 58 -25.32 5.60 4.96
C ALA A 58 -26.59 4.74 4.81
N PRO A 59 -27.08 4.51 3.57
CA PRO A 59 -28.23 3.63 3.35
C PRO A 59 -27.93 2.24 3.91
N ALA A 60 -28.96 1.54 4.38
CA ALA A 60 -28.84 0.15 4.81
C ALA A 60 -28.13 -0.66 3.71
N PRO A 61 -27.17 -1.55 4.04
CA PRO A 61 -26.40 -2.26 3.04
C PRO A 61 -27.35 -3.03 2.12
N ALA A 62 -27.32 -2.70 0.84
CA ALA A 62 -28.09 -3.39 -0.17
C ALA A 62 -27.72 -4.87 -0.19
N ALA A 63 -28.68 -5.75 -0.49
CA ALA A 63 -28.38 -7.17 -0.69
C ALA A 63 -27.26 -7.31 -1.74
N PRO A 64 -26.29 -8.23 -1.55
CA PRO A 64 -25.19 -8.39 -2.48
C PRO A 64 -25.72 -8.63 -3.90
N SER A 65 -25.25 -7.84 -4.86
CA SER A 65 -25.72 -7.92 -6.24
C SER A 65 -25.19 -9.15 -6.99
N THR A 66 -24.18 -9.83 -6.44
CA THR A 66 -23.51 -10.98 -7.06
C THR A 66 -23.33 -12.16 -6.10
N PRO A 67 -23.28 -13.40 -6.61
CA PRO A 67 -23.02 -14.61 -5.82
C PRO A 67 -21.77 -14.58 -4.94
N LEU A 68 -20.75 -13.81 -5.34
CA LEU A 68 -19.53 -13.57 -4.58
C LEU A 68 -18.89 -12.22 -4.95
N ASP A 69 -17.99 -11.76 -4.09
CA ASP A 69 -17.10 -10.63 -4.28
C ASP A 69 -15.63 -11.08 -4.28
N LEU A 70 -14.82 -10.45 -5.13
CA LEU A 70 -13.38 -10.55 -5.14
C LEU A 70 -12.75 -9.18 -4.87
N VAL A 71 -11.81 -9.12 -3.94
CA VAL A 71 -11.03 -7.91 -3.66
C VAL A 71 -9.56 -8.23 -3.84
N LEU A 72 -8.91 -7.55 -4.77
CA LEU A 72 -7.46 -7.54 -4.92
C LEU A 72 -6.95 -6.24 -4.33
N GLU A 73 -6.24 -6.34 -3.21
CA GLU A 73 -5.70 -5.19 -2.51
C GLU A 73 -4.18 -5.29 -2.43
N GLU A 74 -3.50 -4.20 -2.76
CA GLU A 74 -2.07 -4.00 -2.52
C GLU A 74 -1.86 -2.83 -1.56
N LYS A 75 -0.94 -3.07 -0.64
CA LYS A 75 -0.46 -2.12 0.34
C LYS A 75 1.04 -1.96 0.18
N ILE A 76 1.51 -0.72 0.05
CA ILE A 76 2.94 -0.42 -0.04
C ILE A 76 3.44 0.31 1.20
N SER A 77 4.61 -0.11 1.67
CA SER A 77 5.38 0.53 2.72
C SER A 77 6.66 1.11 2.12
N VAL A 78 6.83 2.43 2.17
CA VAL A 78 8.03 3.13 1.69
C VAL A 78 8.60 4.03 2.79
N SER A 79 9.91 3.96 2.98
CA SER A 79 10.70 4.93 3.76
C SER A 79 11.75 5.53 2.83
N MET A 80 11.77 6.85 2.75
CA MET A 80 12.75 7.63 2.00
C MET A 80 13.54 8.51 2.96
N ASN A 81 14.78 8.83 2.59
CA ASN A 81 15.51 9.94 3.18
C ASN A 81 14.98 11.28 2.62
N ARG A 82 15.45 12.38 3.20
CA ARG A 82 15.06 13.75 2.84
C ARG A 82 15.31 14.12 1.39
N GLU A 83 16.31 13.47 0.78
CA GLU A 83 16.72 13.68 -0.61
C GLU A 83 15.94 12.83 -1.63
N GLY A 84 14.89 12.13 -1.20
CA GLY A 84 14.07 11.24 -2.05
C GLY A 84 14.69 9.88 -2.34
N GLY A 85 15.84 9.56 -1.74
CA GLY A 85 16.48 8.25 -1.79
C GLY A 85 15.69 7.21 -0.99
N ILE A 86 15.30 6.12 -1.65
CA ILE A 86 14.53 5.04 -1.04
C ILE A 86 15.43 4.21 -0.12
N GLU A 87 15.08 4.12 1.16
CA GLU A 87 15.78 3.30 2.15
C GLU A 87 15.13 1.93 2.33
N SER A 88 13.80 1.86 2.17
CA SER A 88 13.06 0.60 2.16
C SER A 88 11.78 0.73 1.35
N CYS A 89 11.46 -0.32 0.60
CA CYS A 89 10.21 -0.44 -0.14
C CYS A 89 9.70 -1.88 -0.12
N GLU A 90 8.46 -2.08 0.32
CA GLU A 90 7.79 -3.38 0.32
C GLU A 90 6.32 -3.23 -0.09
N VAL A 91 5.91 -4.03 -1.07
CA VAL A 91 4.53 -4.21 -1.49
C VAL A 91 4.03 -5.55 -0.95
N LYS A 92 2.86 -5.54 -0.33
CA LYS A 92 2.12 -6.74 0.09
C LYS A 92 0.73 -6.67 -0.51
N GLY A 93 0.30 -7.76 -1.16
CA GLY A 93 -1.05 -7.84 -1.69
C GLY A 93 -1.76 -9.13 -1.35
N THR A 94 -3.10 -9.06 -1.43
CA THR A 94 -4.01 -10.16 -1.12
C THR A 94 -5.16 -10.18 -2.13
N LEU A 95 -5.49 -11.37 -2.62
CA LEU A 95 -6.76 -11.67 -3.28
C LEU A 95 -7.68 -12.32 -2.24
N THR A 96 -8.79 -11.64 -1.95
CA THR A 96 -9.81 -12.05 -0.97
C THR A 96 -11.09 -12.40 -1.69
N LEU A 97 -11.71 -13.51 -1.28
CA LEU A 97 -13.02 -13.95 -1.74
C LEU A 97 -14.03 -13.88 -0.61
N THR A 98 -15.21 -13.30 -0.87
CA THR A 98 -16.37 -13.35 0.01
C THR A 98 -17.52 -14.01 -0.74
N ALA A 99 -17.98 -15.17 -0.28
CA ALA A 99 -19.15 -15.83 -0.86
C ALA A 99 -20.44 -15.21 -0.29
N ASN A 100 -21.37 -14.78 -1.13
CA ASN A 100 -22.62 -14.15 -0.70
C ASN A 100 -23.83 -15.09 -0.81
N THR A 101 -23.69 -16.16 -1.60
CA THR A 101 -24.71 -17.18 -1.85
C THR A 101 -24.08 -18.58 -1.90
N ASP A 102 -24.90 -19.63 -1.86
CA ASP A 102 -24.45 -21.01 -2.01
C ASP A 102 -23.66 -21.23 -3.31
N ALA A 103 -24.06 -20.58 -4.41
CA ALA A 103 -23.31 -20.62 -5.67
C ALA A 103 -21.88 -20.08 -5.50
N GLY A 104 -21.70 -19.01 -4.72
CA GLY A 104 -20.38 -18.46 -4.41
C GLY A 104 -19.54 -19.34 -3.49
N THR A 105 -20.16 -20.15 -2.62
CA THR A 105 -19.42 -21.09 -1.78
C THR A 105 -18.70 -22.16 -2.61
N ALA A 106 -19.26 -22.53 -3.76
CA ALA A 106 -18.69 -23.52 -4.66
C ALA A 106 -17.63 -22.96 -5.62
N ALA A 107 -17.21 -21.70 -5.44
CA ALA A 107 -16.33 -21.01 -6.38
C ALA A 107 -14.94 -21.64 -6.52
N VAL A 108 -14.41 -21.52 -7.73
CA VAL A 108 -13.05 -21.84 -8.14
C VAL A 108 -12.53 -20.62 -8.90
N VAL A 109 -11.44 -20.02 -8.42
CA VAL A 109 -10.86 -18.82 -9.02
C VAL A 109 -9.63 -19.20 -9.82
N ALA A 110 -9.59 -18.86 -11.10
CA ALA A 110 -8.43 -19.05 -11.95
C ALA A 110 -7.65 -17.74 -12.06
N VAL A 111 -6.32 -17.82 -11.92
CA VAL A 111 -5.41 -16.70 -12.18
C VAL A 111 -4.41 -17.06 -13.28
N ASN A 112 -3.88 -16.04 -13.96
CA ASN A 112 -2.87 -16.25 -15.00
C ASN A 112 -1.50 -16.66 -14.41
N LYS A 113 -1.33 -17.96 -14.14
CA LYS A 113 -0.14 -18.48 -13.46
C LYS A 113 1.15 -18.35 -14.25
N SER A 114 1.10 -18.36 -15.58
CA SER A 114 2.30 -18.21 -16.42
C SER A 114 2.90 -16.82 -16.27
N VAL A 115 2.06 -15.77 -16.25
CA VAL A 115 2.50 -14.39 -15.96
C VAL A 115 3.15 -14.33 -14.58
N LEU A 116 2.46 -14.80 -13.53
CA LEU A 116 2.96 -14.72 -12.15
C LEU A 116 4.27 -15.49 -11.93
N SER A 117 4.50 -16.58 -12.67
CA SER A 117 5.70 -17.41 -12.52
C SER A 117 6.94 -16.82 -13.20
N GLY A 118 6.76 -15.86 -14.12
CA GLY A 118 7.85 -15.13 -14.77
C GLY A 118 8.33 -13.90 -13.99
N LEU A 119 7.60 -13.49 -12.94
CA LEU A 119 7.92 -12.29 -12.17
C LEU A 119 9.09 -12.55 -11.21
N GLN A 120 10.21 -11.87 -11.46
CA GLN A 120 11.40 -11.95 -10.60
C GLN A 120 11.18 -11.15 -9.30
N GLY A 121 11.64 -11.69 -8.17
CA GLY A 121 11.55 -11.04 -6.86
C GLY A 121 10.18 -11.11 -6.17
N TRP A 122 9.10 -11.38 -6.91
CA TRP A 122 7.76 -11.57 -6.35
C TRP A 122 7.65 -12.93 -5.66
N THR A 123 7.02 -12.94 -4.48
CA THR A 123 6.68 -14.17 -3.77
C THR A 123 5.18 -14.34 -3.71
N PHE A 124 4.70 -15.59 -3.80
CA PHE A 124 3.28 -15.92 -3.76
C PHE A 124 3.02 -17.03 -2.76
N ALA A 125 1.97 -16.89 -1.96
CA ALA A 125 1.56 -17.87 -0.96
C ALA A 125 0.03 -18.03 -0.96
N THR A 126 -0.44 -19.27 -1.05
CA THR A 126 -1.85 -19.62 -0.88
C THR A 126 -2.20 -19.78 0.60
N HIS A 127 -3.43 -19.49 0.98
CA HIS A 127 -3.94 -19.79 2.32
C HIS A 127 -3.80 -21.29 2.68
N PRO A 128 -3.55 -21.68 3.95
CA PRO A 128 -3.38 -23.08 4.33
C PRO A 128 -4.52 -24.03 3.92
N LYS A 129 -5.75 -23.50 3.84
CA LYS A 129 -6.96 -24.24 3.43
C LYS A 129 -7.17 -24.27 1.90
N VAL A 130 -6.38 -23.55 1.10
CA VAL A 130 -6.47 -23.55 -0.38
C VAL A 130 -5.62 -24.68 -0.96
N ASP A 131 -6.10 -25.33 -2.02
CA ASP A 131 -5.34 -26.37 -2.73
C ASP A 131 -4.11 -25.79 -3.44
N LYS A 132 -2.99 -25.85 -2.73
CA LYS A 132 -1.68 -25.42 -3.21
C LYS A 132 -1.26 -26.13 -4.51
N LYS A 133 -1.62 -27.41 -4.71
CA LYS A 133 -1.22 -28.16 -5.92
C LYS A 133 -1.96 -27.65 -7.15
N GLY A 134 -3.26 -27.39 -7.03
CA GLY A 134 -4.06 -26.75 -8.09
C GLY A 134 -3.50 -25.38 -8.48
N TYR A 135 -3.16 -24.56 -7.50
CA TYR A 135 -2.55 -23.25 -7.75
C TYR A 135 -1.20 -23.35 -8.45
N GLU A 136 -0.29 -24.19 -7.95
CA GLU A 136 1.07 -24.30 -8.51
C GLU A 136 1.07 -24.83 -9.94
N LYS A 137 0.16 -25.75 -10.29
CA LYS A 137 0.11 -26.36 -11.62
C LYS A 137 -0.71 -25.58 -12.64
N GLN A 138 -1.82 -25.00 -12.22
CA GLN A 138 -2.86 -24.48 -13.12
C GLN A 138 -3.29 -23.04 -12.80
N GLY A 139 -2.80 -22.44 -11.72
CA GLY A 139 -3.31 -21.14 -11.26
C GLY A 139 -4.70 -21.22 -10.67
N VAL A 140 -5.14 -22.39 -10.22
CA VAL A 140 -6.49 -22.60 -9.71
C VAL A 140 -6.52 -22.50 -8.19
N LEU A 141 -7.35 -21.60 -7.66
CA LEU A 141 -7.56 -21.35 -6.24
C LEU A 141 -8.94 -21.88 -5.83
N SER A 142 -8.95 -22.94 -5.03
CA SER A 142 -10.14 -23.54 -4.42
C SER A 142 -9.77 -24.10 -3.05
N LEU A 143 -10.75 -24.38 -2.18
CA LEU A 143 -10.46 -24.99 -0.88
C LEU A 143 -10.17 -26.50 -0.99
N LYS A 144 -9.28 -26.98 -0.14
CA LYS A 144 -8.90 -28.40 -0.06
C LYS A 144 -10.10 -29.27 0.32
N GLY A 145 -10.13 -30.47 -0.25
CA GLY A 145 -11.08 -31.52 0.15
C GLY A 145 -12.52 -31.25 -0.28
N GLY A 146 -12.74 -30.43 -1.31
CA GLY A 146 -14.07 -30.14 -1.84
C GLY A 146 -14.97 -29.32 -0.91
N LYS A 147 -14.39 -28.66 0.09
CA LYS A 147 -15.14 -27.76 0.96
C LYS A 147 -15.49 -26.48 0.21
N GLY A 148 -16.69 -25.95 0.43
CA GLY A 148 -17.06 -24.63 -0.06
C GLY A 148 -16.45 -23.51 0.78
N PHE A 149 -16.29 -22.33 0.18
CA PHE A 149 -15.96 -21.10 0.91
C PHE A 149 -17.05 -20.77 1.94
N PRO A 150 -16.67 -20.22 3.11
CA PRO A 150 -17.63 -19.82 4.12
C PRO A 150 -18.52 -18.68 3.61
N LEU A 151 -19.82 -18.80 3.82
CA LEU A 151 -20.80 -17.79 3.45
C LEU A 151 -20.60 -16.51 4.29
N ASN A 152 -20.69 -15.35 3.64
CA ASN A 152 -20.58 -14.01 4.20
C ASN A 152 -19.32 -13.76 5.04
N ARG A 153 -18.23 -14.49 4.73
CA ARG A 153 -16.95 -14.34 5.40
C ARG A 153 -15.83 -14.14 4.38
N PRO A 154 -15.06 -13.04 4.49
CA PRO A 154 -13.91 -12.83 3.62
C PRO A 154 -12.81 -13.85 3.93
N VAL A 155 -12.23 -14.43 2.87
CA VAL A 155 -11.09 -15.34 2.96
C VAL A 155 -10.01 -14.86 1.99
N GLY A 156 -8.85 -14.45 2.52
CA GLY A 156 -7.67 -14.20 1.70
C GLY A 156 -7.14 -15.52 1.12
N ILE A 157 -7.29 -15.75 -0.18
CA ILE A 157 -7.00 -17.04 -0.82
C ILE A 157 -5.60 -17.10 -1.44
N LEU A 158 -5.06 -15.96 -1.86
CA LEU A 158 -3.72 -15.82 -2.40
C LEU A 158 -3.13 -14.52 -1.87
N ARG A 159 -1.87 -14.56 -1.44
CA ARG A 159 -1.08 -13.40 -1.09
C ARG A 159 0.18 -13.33 -1.92
N TRP A 160 0.66 -12.12 -2.08
CA TRP A 160 1.94 -11.87 -2.71
C TRP A 160 2.70 -10.77 -2.00
N SER A 161 4.01 -10.77 -2.18
CA SER A 161 4.85 -9.66 -1.75
C SER A 161 6.02 -9.43 -2.71
N TYR A 162 6.47 -8.20 -2.77
CA TYR A 162 7.62 -7.75 -3.53
C TYR A 162 8.35 -6.69 -2.71
N GLY A 163 9.69 -6.74 -2.69
CA GLY A 163 10.49 -5.80 -1.91
C GLY A 163 11.72 -5.39 -2.69
N SER A 164 11.66 -4.20 -3.27
CA SER A 164 12.70 -3.56 -4.06
C SER A 164 12.33 -2.09 -4.25
N ASP A 165 13.33 -1.22 -4.39
CA ASP A 165 13.16 0.23 -4.44
C ASP A 165 12.37 0.67 -5.68
N ASP A 166 12.44 -0.10 -6.77
CA ASP A 166 11.68 0.13 -8.03
C ASP A 166 10.16 -0.07 -7.90
N ALA A 167 9.69 -0.53 -6.74
CA ALA A 167 8.26 -0.63 -6.46
C ALA A 167 7.63 0.67 -5.96
N ALA A 168 8.43 1.63 -5.48
CA ALA A 168 7.91 2.94 -5.08
C ALA A 168 7.37 3.65 -6.33
N PRO A 169 6.10 4.11 -6.34
CA PRO A 169 5.52 4.81 -7.48
C PRO A 169 5.92 6.29 -7.57
N LEU A 170 6.36 6.89 -6.46
CA LEU A 170 6.61 8.33 -6.34
C LEU A 170 7.76 8.59 -5.36
N THR A 171 8.69 9.49 -5.67
CA THR A 171 9.65 10.02 -4.69
C THR A 171 9.26 11.43 -4.28
N VAL A 172 9.63 11.82 -3.06
CA VAL A 172 9.46 13.18 -2.53
C VAL A 172 10.78 13.64 -1.97
N ASN A 173 11.18 14.85 -2.36
CA ASN A 173 12.41 15.50 -1.97
C ASN A 173 12.07 16.84 -1.31
N CYS A 174 12.57 17.11 -0.10
CA CYS A 174 12.17 18.26 0.70
C CYS A 174 13.38 18.96 1.32
N TRP A 175 13.57 20.25 1.00
CA TRP A 175 14.70 21.07 1.39
C TRP A 175 14.24 22.31 2.19
N PRO A 176 14.15 22.21 3.52
CA PRO A 176 13.98 23.36 4.39
C PRO A 176 15.32 24.05 4.69
N GLU A 177 15.41 25.35 4.42
CA GLU A 177 16.58 26.21 4.65
C GLU A 177 16.26 27.35 5.63
N ASP A 178 17.05 27.52 6.69
CA ASP A 178 16.89 28.62 7.65
C ASP A 178 17.54 29.92 7.12
N GLU A 179 16.73 30.97 6.97
CA GLU A 179 17.13 32.30 6.51
C GLU A 179 17.26 33.32 7.65
N GLY A 180 17.24 32.87 8.91
CA GLY A 180 17.40 33.75 10.07
C GLY A 180 16.09 34.39 10.50
N GLY A 181 15.13 33.56 10.89
CA GLY A 181 13.81 33.96 11.41
C GLY A 181 12.63 33.48 10.56
N SER A 182 12.92 33.01 9.35
CA SER A 182 12.02 32.27 8.47
C SER A 182 12.76 31.07 7.89
N ILE A 183 12.00 30.05 7.51
CA ILE A 183 12.49 28.90 6.78
C ILE A 183 11.89 28.98 5.38
N ASN A 184 12.74 28.95 4.35
CA ASN A 184 12.32 28.70 2.98
C ASN A 184 12.29 27.19 2.76
N VAL A 185 11.21 26.67 2.18
CA VAL A 185 11.04 25.24 1.92
C VAL A 185 10.77 25.04 0.44
N ASN A 186 11.66 24.27 -0.20
CA ASN A 186 11.45 23.74 -1.53
C ASN A 186 11.11 22.25 -1.43
N ILE A 187 9.95 21.85 -1.96
CA ILE A 187 9.53 20.44 -2.01
C ILE A 187 9.10 20.06 -3.42
N GLU A 188 9.51 18.89 -3.86
CA GLU A 188 9.15 18.33 -5.16
C GLU A 188 8.74 16.86 -5.03
N TYR A 189 7.93 16.40 -5.98
CA TYR A 189 7.70 14.98 -6.21
C TYR A 189 8.06 14.60 -7.63
N GLU A 190 8.44 13.33 -7.81
CA GLU A 190 8.66 12.73 -9.13
C GLU A 190 8.04 11.33 -9.18
N LEU A 191 7.23 11.07 -10.21
CA LEU A 191 6.67 9.77 -10.50
C LEU A 191 7.77 8.88 -11.09
N THR A 192 8.12 7.82 -10.35
CA THR A 192 9.19 6.89 -10.72
C THR A 192 8.69 5.72 -11.57
N ARG A 193 7.37 5.59 -11.72
CA ARG A 193 6.71 4.52 -12.47
C ARG A 193 5.69 5.09 -13.45
N ASP A 194 5.99 5.05 -14.74
CA ASP A 194 5.08 5.47 -15.81
C ASP A 194 3.86 4.55 -15.97
N ASP A 195 3.95 3.33 -15.44
CA ASP A 195 2.90 2.34 -15.49
C ASP A 195 1.86 2.48 -14.38
N VAL A 196 1.91 3.50 -13.53
CA VAL A 196 0.87 3.74 -12.51
C VAL A 196 0.10 5.02 -12.77
N VAL A 197 -1.14 5.04 -12.27
CA VAL A 197 -1.96 6.24 -12.19
C VAL A 197 -2.40 6.36 -10.73
N LEU A 198 -1.91 7.39 -10.07
CA LEU A 198 -2.26 7.70 -8.69
C LEU A 198 -3.36 8.76 -8.69
N THR A 199 -4.31 8.62 -7.78
CA THR A 199 -5.45 9.53 -7.62
C THR A 199 -5.57 9.95 -6.17
N ASP A 200 -6.14 11.14 -5.94
CA ASP A 200 -6.30 11.70 -4.59
C ASP A 200 -4.97 11.66 -3.82
N VAL A 201 -3.92 12.19 -4.47
CA VAL A 201 -2.57 12.23 -3.92
C VAL A 201 -2.48 13.38 -2.94
N ASN A 202 -2.12 13.07 -1.69
CA ASN A 202 -1.98 14.02 -0.59
C ASN A 202 -0.60 13.86 0.03
N ILE A 203 0.26 14.86 -0.14
CA ILE A 203 1.57 14.97 0.50
C ILE A 203 1.39 15.86 1.72
N LEU A 204 1.54 15.28 2.91
CA LEU A 204 1.29 15.91 4.20
C LEU A 204 2.61 16.31 4.85
N LEU A 205 2.79 17.61 5.08
CA LEU A 205 4.00 18.19 5.67
C LEU A 205 3.65 18.76 7.06
N PRO A 206 4.32 18.32 8.14
CA PRO A 206 4.30 19.09 9.37
C PRO A 206 5.02 20.44 9.15
N LEU A 207 4.56 21.49 9.83
CA LEU A 207 5.08 22.85 9.64
C LEU A 207 5.88 23.36 10.85
N GLY A 208 5.82 22.68 12.00
CA GLY A 208 6.49 23.11 13.23
C GLY A 208 5.89 24.36 13.89
N THR A 209 4.90 24.99 13.27
CA THR A 209 4.17 26.16 13.76
C THR A 209 2.70 26.04 13.36
N THR A 210 1.85 26.88 13.96
CA THR A 210 0.45 27.06 13.58
C THR A 210 0.25 28.24 12.62
N ASP A 211 1.33 28.97 12.30
CA ASP A 211 1.30 30.08 11.36
C ASP A 211 1.11 29.57 9.93
N ALA A 212 0.46 30.37 9.10
CA ALA A 212 0.25 30.00 7.70
C ALA A 212 1.54 30.17 6.87
N PRO A 213 1.87 29.21 6.00
CA PRO A 213 2.98 29.37 5.06
C PRO A 213 2.65 30.44 4.02
N VAL A 214 3.66 31.19 3.58
CA VAL A 214 3.59 32.12 2.47
C VAL A 214 4.03 31.38 1.21
N ILE A 215 3.08 31.01 0.36
CA ILE A 215 3.38 30.28 -0.88
C ILE A 215 3.97 31.22 -1.91
N GLU A 216 5.15 30.86 -2.43
CA GLU A 216 5.87 31.60 -3.47
C GLU A 216 5.56 31.02 -4.85
N SER A 217 5.60 29.70 -4.97
CA SER A 217 5.20 28.97 -6.17
C SER A 217 4.59 27.62 -5.80
N ILE A 218 3.66 27.11 -6.62
CA ILE A 218 3.00 25.83 -6.37
C ILE A 218 2.43 25.24 -7.66
N ASP A 219 2.73 23.96 -7.89
CA ASP A 219 1.92 23.07 -8.72
C ASP A 219 0.83 22.40 -7.87
N GLY A 220 -0.38 22.25 -8.40
CA GLY A 220 -1.49 21.63 -7.66
C GLY A 220 -2.15 22.58 -6.65
N GLN A 221 -2.68 22.01 -5.56
CA GLN A 221 -3.44 22.77 -4.56
C GLN A 221 -2.89 22.50 -3.15
N TYR A 222 -3.04 23.45 -2.23
CA TYR A 222 -2.66 23.22 -0.84
C TYR A 222 -3.78 23.60 0.13
N LYS A 223 -3.74 23.00 1.32
CA LYS A 223 -4.56 23.37 2.47
C LYS A 223 -3.72 23.35 3.73
N HIS A 224 -3.79 24.44 4.49
CA HIS A 224 -3.17 24.55 5.81
C HIS A 224 -4.20 24.24 6.90
N ASP A 225 -3.81 23.41 7.87
CA ASP A 225 -4.53 23.16 9.12
C ASP A 225 -3.74 23.75 10.30
N PRO A 226 -4.08 24.98 10.76
CA PRO A 226 -3.41 25.63 11.87
C PRO A 226 -3.51 24.86 13.20
N ALA A 227 -4.60 24.10 13.41
CA ALA A 227 -4.80 23.39 14.67
C ALA A 227 -3.86 22.18 14.78
N ALA A 228 -3.56 21.55 13.65
CA ALA A 228 -2.61 20.45 13.56
C ALA A 228 -1.17 20.91 13.31
N GLY A 229 -0.96 22.14 12.82
CA GLY A 229 0.35 22.61 12.35
C GLY A 229 0.82 21.83 11.13
N MET A 230 -0.10 21.52 10.21
CA MET A 230 0.13 20.65 9.06
C MET A 230 -0.30 21.33 7.76
N MET A 231 0.41 21.06 6.68
CA MET A 231 0.01 21.37 5.31
C MET A 231 -0.30 20.10 4.54
N CYS A 232 -1.36 20.13 3.73
CA CYS A 232 -1.67 19.12 2.76
C CYS A 232 -1.46 19.69 1.36
N TRP A 233 -0.54 19.12 0.60
CA TRP A 233 -0.30 19.40 -0.81
C TRP A 233 -0.98 18.32 -1.67
N HIS A 234 -1.90 18.74 -2.52
CA HIS A 234 -2.91 17.87 -3.14
C HIS A 234 -2.87 17.90 -4.66
N PHE A 235 -3.02 16.71 -5.25
CA PHE A 235 -3.22 16.47 -6.68
C PHE A 235 -4.36 15.47 -6.88
N ASP A 236 -5.28 15.80 -7.79
CA ASP A 236 -6.37 14.89 -8.16
C ASP A 236 -5.82 13.62 -8.83
N VAL A 237 -4.80 13.79 -9.69
CA VAL A 237 -4.16 12.72 -10.47
C VAL A 237 -2.65 13.00 -10.60
N VAL A 238 -1.84 11.94 -10.46
CA VAL A 238 -0.41 11.91 -10.81
C VAL A 238 -0.17 10.69 -11.71
N ASP A 239 0.32 10.93 -12.91
CA ASP A 239 0.55 9.93 -13.96
C ASP A 239 1.71 10.35 -14.89
N SER A 240 1.92 9.63 -15.99
CA SER A 240 3.02 9.92 -16.93
C SER A 240 2.93 11.29 -17.60
N ASP A 241 1.73 11.89 -17.69
CA ASP A 241 1.54 13.22 -18.27
C ASP A 241 1.75 14.33 -17.22
N HIS A 242 1.64 13.99 -15.93
CA HIS A 242 1.83 14.87 -14.78
C HIS A 242 2.84 14.23 -13.81
N SER A 243 4.03 13.89 -14.31
CA SER A 243 4.99 13.06 -13.58
C SER A 243 5.80 13.82 -12.53
N THR A 244 5.69 15.14 -12.45
CA THR A 244 6.45 15.98 -11.52
C THR A 244 5.60 17.12 -11.01
N GLY A 245 5.90 17.62 -9.82
CA GLY A 245 5.40 18.89 -9.34
C GLY A 245 6.30 19.45 -8.25
N ALA A 246 6.28 20.76 -8.08
CA ALA A 246 7.06 21.47 -7.06
C ALA A 246 6.21 22.48 -6.28
N MET A 247 6.65 22.79 -5.06
CA MET A 247 6.14 23.88 -4.25
C MET A 247 7.30 24.58 -3.55
N GLU A 248 7.24 25.91 -3.52
CA GLU A 248 8.13 26.76 -2.75
C GLU A 248 7.31 27.65 -1.82
N PHE A 249 7.67 27.69 -0.55
CA PHE A 249 7.03 28.54 0.43
C PHE A 249 7.98 28.97 1.54
N SER A 250 7.67 30.07 2.19
CA SER A 250 8.37 30.54 3.39
C SER A 250 7.47 30.53 4.62
N ILE A 251 8.02 30.23 5.79
CA ILE A 251 7.27 30.17 7.06
C ILE A 251 8.12 30.62 8.24
N PRO A 252 7.56 31.32 9.26
CA PRO A 252 8.31 31.66 10.46
C PRO A 252 8.83 30.43 11.19
N GLY A 253 10.11 30.42 11.54
CA GLY A 253 10.73 29.27 12.18
C GLY A 253 12.26 29.34 12.20
N ALA A 254 12.86 28.36 12.86
CA ALA A 254 14.32 28.19 12.90
C ALA A 254 14.75 26.70 13.00
N ASN A 255 13.80 25.75 12.90
CA ASN A 255 14.08 24.32 12.96
C ASN A 255 13.69 23.60 11.66
N PRO A 256 14.63 23.38 10.72
CA PRO A 256 14.39 22.60 9.50
C PRO A 256 13.93 21.15 9.75
N ASP A 257 14.21 20.56 10.92
CA ASP A 257 13.74 19.21 11.23
C ASP A 257 12.23 19.13 11.50
N ALA A 258 11.57 20.28 11.69
CA ALA A 258 10.15 20.33 11.99
C ALA A 258 9.24 19.93 10.80
N PHE A 259 9.79 19.86 9.58
CA PHE A 259 9.08 19.48 8.36
C PHE A 259 9.04 17.97 8.11
N PHE A 260 9.60 17.18 9.02
CA PHE A 260 9.68 15.73 8.89
C PHE A 260 8.95 15.00 10.03
N PRO A 261 8.38 13.80 9.77
CA PRO A 261 8.34 13.15 8.46
C PRO A 261 7.24 13.73 7.54
N VAL A 262 7.55 13.83 6.24
CA VAL A 262 6.55 14.09 5.20
C VAL A 262 5.82 12.77 4.91
N GLN A 263 4.49 12.77 4.92
CA GLN A 263 3.68 11.57 4.69
C GLN A 263 2.95 11.66 3.35
N ILE A 264 2.89 10.54 2.62
CA ILE A 264 2.25 10.49 1.31
C ILE A 264 1.04 9.54 1.38
N LEU A 265 -0.11 10.02 0.94
CA LEU A 265 -1.34 9.22 0.79
C LEU A 265 -1.80 9.28 -0.67
N PHE A 266 -2.29 8.18 -1.21
CA PHE A 266 -2.86 8.12 -2.55
C PHE A 266 -3.78 6.90 -2.68
N LYS A 267 -4.48 6.82 -3.82
CA LYS A 267 -5.24 5.64 -4.24
C LYS A 267 -4.95 5.30 -5.69
N SER A 268 -4.97 4.02 -6.04
CA SER A 268 -4.99 3.56 -7.43
C SER A 268 -5.85 2.32 -7.57
N GLU A 269 -6.46 2.13 -8.75
CA GLU A 269 -7.12 0.87 -9.12
C GLU A 269 -6.18 -0.05 -9.93
N LYS A 270 -4.98 0.45 -10.27
CA LYS A 270 -3.94 -0.32 -10.96
C LYS A 270 -2.97 -0.89 -9.93
N LEU A 271 -2.88 -2.22 -9.91
CA LEU A 271 -1.95 -2.95 -9.05
C LEU A 271 -0.56 -2.99 -9.69
N LEU A 272 0.48 -3.00 -8.87
CA LEU A 272 1.87 -3.23 -9.26
C LEU A 272 2.10 -4.69 -9.65
N CYS A 273 1.50 -5.64 -8.93
CA CYS A 273 1.49 -7.03 -9.38
C CYS A 273 0.56 -7.14 -10.60
N PRO A 274 1.03 -7.67 -11.75
CA PRO A 274 0.18 -7.92 -12.91
C PRO A 274 -0.65 -9.21 -12.71
N ILE A 275 -1.26 -9.35 -11.52
CA ILE A 275 -2.18 -10.43 -11.22
C ILE A 275 -3.47 -10.22 -12.00
N ASP A 276 -3.86 -11.27 -12.70
CA ASP A 276 -5.06 -11.29 -13.50
C ASP A 276 -5.91 -12.51 -13.13
N VAL A 277 -7.17 -12.25 -12.78
CA VAL A 277 -8.16 -13.28 -12.50
C VAL A 277 -8.85 -13.60 -13.82
N THR A 278 -8.54 -14.75 -14.39
CA THR A 278 -8.97 -15.15 -15.73
C THR A 278 -10.34 -15.82 -15.74
N GLY A 279 -10.86 -16.21 -14.58
CA GLY A 279 -12.21 -16.77 -14.48
C GLY A 279 -12.62 -17.14 -13.07
N VAL A 280 -13.93 -17.16 -12.85
CA VAL A 280 -14.55 -17.65 -11.62
C VAL A 280 -15.65 -18.64 -12.00
N THR A 281 -15.49 -19.91 -11.61
CA THR A 281 -16.38 -21.00 -12.02
C THR A 281 -16.83 -21.83 -10.82
N SER A 282 -17.93 -22.56 -10.99
CA SER A 282 -18.41 -23.51 -9.98
C SER A 282 -17.62 -24.80 -10.02
N SER A 283 -17.17 -25.26 -8.85
CA SER A 283 -16.54 -26.57 -8.66
C SER A 283 -17.45 -27.75 -9.01
N ALA A 284 -18.78 -27.56 -9.01
CA ALA A 284 -19.73 -28.64 -9.25
C ALA A 284 -19.91 -28.98 -10.74
N ASN A 285 -19.88 -27.97 -11.61
CA ASN A 285 -20.27 -28.12 -13.02
C ASN A 285 -19.45 -27.25 -13.99
N GLY A 286 -18.48 -26.48 -13.49
CA GLY A 286 -17.61 -25.62 -14.30
C GLY A 286 -18.28 -24.37 -14.86
N THR A 287 -19.54 -24.07 -14.52
CA THR A 287 -20.24 -22.89 -15.03
C THR A 287 -19.67 -21.61 -14.42
N THR A 288 -19.58 -20.54 -15.21
CA THR A 288 -19.15 -19.22 -14.73
C THR A 288 -20.05 -18.70 -13.62
N ILE A 289 -19.45 -18.16 -12.57
CA ILE A 289 -20.16 -17.51 -11.47
C ILE A 289 -19.99 -15.99 -11.64
N PRO A 290 -21.10 -15.23 -11.80
CA PRO A 290 -21.05 -13.78 -11.76
C PRO A 290 -20.42 -13.30 -10.45
N ASN A 291 -19.54 -12.33 -10.54
CA ASN A 291 -18.85 -11.76 -9.40
C ASN A 291 -18.70 -10.26 -9.56
N ASN A 292 -18.57 -9.58 -8.43
CA ASN A 292 -18.08 -8.21 -8.39
C ASN A 292 -16.60 -8.26 -8.00
N MET A 293 -15.77 -7.52 -8.71
CA MET A 293 -14.32 -7.52 -8.52
C MET A 293 -13.81 -6.11 -8.38
N VAL A 294 -13.05 -5.86 -7.31
CA VAL A 294 -12.48 -4.56 -7.00
C VAL A 294 -10.96 -4.71 -6.87
N LYS A 295 -10.21 -3.77 -7.47
CA LYS A 295 -8.76 -3.64 -7.34
C LYS A 295 -8.44 -2.35 -6.61
N ARG A 296 -7.53 -2.39 -5.63
CA ARG A 296 -7.09 -1.22 -4.87
C ARG A 296 -5.61 -1.32 -4.55
N PHE A 297 -4.89 -0.24 -4.80
CA PHE A 297 -3.51 -0.03 -4.43
C PHE A 297 -3.43 1.24 -3.59
N VAL A 298 -2.94 1.10 -2.35
CA VAL A 298 -2.89 2.19 -1.36
C VAL A 298 -1.60 2.10 -0.54
N PRO A 299 -1.12 3.21 0.03
CA PRO A 299 -0.03 3.15 1.00
C PRO A 299 -0.52 2.56 2.33
N ASP A 300 0.34 1.76 2.97
CA ASP A 300 0.24 1.40 4.39
C ASP A 300 1.04 2.40 5.23
N THR A 301 2.30 2.62 4.85
CA THR A 301 3.18 3.66 5.37
C THR A 301 3.97 4.24 4.22
N TYR A 302 3.97 5.55 4.01
CA TYR A 302 4.74 6.17 2.94
C TYR A 302 5.28 7.49 3.43
N GLN A 303 6.58 7.55 3.68
CA GLN A 303 7.15 8.71 4.35
C GLN A 303 8.57 9.03 3.88
N CYS A 304 8.90 10.32 3.94
CA CYS A 304 10.23 10.89 3.75
C CYS A 304 10.66 11.52 5.09
N ALA A 305 11.84 11.17 5.61
CA ALA A 305 12.29 11.54 6.96
C ALA A 305 13.80 11.83 7.04
#